data_AF-A0A1Y2VMD5-F1
#
_entry.id   AF-A0A1Y2VMD5-F1
#
_cell.length_a   1.000
_cell.length_b   1.000
_cell.length_c   1.000
_cell.angle_alpha   90.00
_cell.angle_beta   90.00
_cell.angle_gamma   90.00
#
_symmetry.space_group_name_H-M   'P 1'
#
loop_
_entity.id
_entity.type
_entity.pdbx_description
1 polymer ?
#
loop_
_entity_poly.entity_id
_entity_poly.type
_entity_poly.pdbx_seq_one_letter_code
_entity_poly.pdbx_strand_id
1 'polypeptide(L)'
;MEPRRSSRVQERNAQLPDQEREAREATKRRIDTASENLRSKRARVNKSRPNQAEQDASNPAHLKFKDGRNQKGRPGQGIRSKKFDNFQEEILKGAAKLKGKTFGHVSKYTQKYGKLASEVDEYIKENSGTVTFEGLQAMLPPVQIDEIWTQEKEDDLANRFVQDPARVYLAEKQPKTHKTFMALWRKTCQIRHVFPTDIIGAKEYLEYGAKERSVEDVKFPDPNWTKEFNSALDILVIASPCQEDMGLLALFIRYAVACRINDRRRVPMDETRARSRFFEEMEEAIRLADGAESLPDIGEDVRRDWAGRGLTLPWEALALQGIEERAWFEGAPPFGLNPEESILSHPYSVLTNDLRRVREAFENVKDHQSGAPLFRDMEEKGSITSNARSGGAPADEELNEIRIPLLLADMRIWEKRRLLADAQPSPDPSHGPHPNEEADVMNDMDDMDGMILDPVVPGEDGEVEDDREDGEVEEDEEGEVDGDEDREEGEVDGDEDREEGEVDEEEEEEEEEEGPMKVRHSRAYGLEVRVPDLKRIRTETLASAFDDLHIDRLSPLVFACDF
;
A
#
# COMPACT_ATOMS: atom_id res chain seq x y z
N MET A 1 -17.71 15.12 44.82
CA MET A 1 -16.74 14.78 45.89
C MET A 1 -15.87 13.65 45.37
N GLU A 2 -14.69 13.95 44.87
CA GLU A 2 -13.63 12.96 44.64
C GLU A 2 -12.29 13.57 45.07
N PRO A 3 -11.50 12.82 45.84
CA PRO A 3 -10.14 12.54 45.39
C PRO A 3 -9.66 11.13 45.82
N ARG A 4 -9.39 10.22 44.88
CA ARG A 4 -8.73 8.93 45.17
C ARG A 4 -7.52 8.56 44.31
N ARG A 5 -7.13 9.38 43.32
CA ARG A 5 -5.99 9.05 42.43
C ARG A 5 -4.61 9.33 43.03
N SER A 6 -4.49 10.14 44.08
CA SER A 6 -3.18 10.56 44.62
C SER A 6 -2.50 9.51 45.53
N SER A 7 -3.25 8.65 46.23
CA SER A 7 -2.66 7.72 47.21
C SER A 7 -1.94 6.52 46.58
N ARG A 8 -2.44 6.00 45.44
CA ARG A 8 -1.86 4.81 44.78
C ARG A 8 -0.45 5.06 44.21
N VAL A 9 -0.12 6.31 43.87
CA VAL A 9 1.23 6.69 43.38
C VAL A 9 2.24 6.77 44.53
N GLN A 10 1.78 7.11 45.74
CA GLN A 10 2.65 7.14 46.93
C GLN A 10 2.98 5.73 47.42
N GLU A 11 2.03 4.79 47.40
CA GLU A 11 2.26 3.39 47.79
C GLU A 11 3.21 2.66 46.83
N ARG A 12 3.08 2.86 45.51
CA ARG A 12 4.01 2.23 44.53
C ARG A 12 5.45 2.71 44.66
N ASN A 13 5.68 3.95 45.10
CA ASN A 13 7.03 4.48 45.29
C ASN A 13 7.67 4.01 46.62
N ALA A 14 6.89 3.49 47.57
CA ALA A 14 7.39 2.98 48.84
C ALA A 14 7.96 1.55 48.75
N GLN A 15 7.63 0.80 47.69
CA GLN A 15 8.05 -0.59 47.51
C GLN A 15 9.27 -0.76 46.58
N LEU A 16 9.83 0.35 46.07
CA LEU A 16 11.02 0.28 45.20
C LEU A 16 12.30 0.08 46.03
N PRO A 17 13.25 -0.75 45.57
CA PRO A 17 14.56 -0.91 46.21
C PRO A 17 15.28 0.43 46.38
N ASP A 18 16.00 0.62 47.50
CA ASP A 18 16.62 1.90 47.85
C ASP A 18 17.53 2.47 46.75
N GLN A 19 18.24 1.60 46.01
CA GLN A 19 19.08 2.01 44.87
C GLN A 19 18.26 2.61 43.72
N GLU A 20 17.04 2.12 43.47
CA GLU A 20 16.19 2.61 42.41
C GLU A 20 15.49 3.93 42.82
N ARG A 21 15.17 4.08 44.11
CA ARG A 21 14.70 5.36 44.66
C ARG A 21 15.78 6.43 44.57
N GLU A 22 17.02 6.09 44.91
CA GLU A 22 18.15 7.02 44.81
C GLU A 22 18.46 7.42 43.36
N ALA A 23 18.40 6.47 42.41
CA ALA A 23 18.58 6.75 40.99
C ALA A 23 17.46 7.67 40.42
N ARG A 24 16.20 7.44 40.83
CA ARG A 24 15.07 8.31 40.45
C ARG A 24 15.17 9.69 41.06
N GLU A 25 15.56 9.81 42.33
CA GLU A 25 15.80 11.10 42.96
C GLU A 25 16.96 11.85 42.31
N ALA A 26 18.06 11.17 41.98
CA ALA A 26 19.19 11.78 41.28
C ALA A 26 18.78 12.30 39.90
N THR A 27 17.94 11.55 39.18
CA THR A 27 17.40 11.95 37.88
C THR A 27 16.46 13.15 38.01
N LYS A 28 15.57 13.15 39.01
CA LYS A 28 14.68 14.29 39.30
C LYS A 28 15.48 15.56 39.64
N ARG A 29 16.51 15.45 40.49
CA ARG A 29 17.40 16.58 40.83
C ARG A 29 18.13 17.14 39.60
N ARG A 30 18.54 16.28 38.65
CA ARG A 30 19.15 16.72 37.38
C ARG A 30 18.17 17.49 36.50
N ILE A 31 16.92 17.03 36.40
CA ILE A 31 15.85 17.70 35.63
C ILE A 31 15.49 19.06 36.25
N ASP A 32 15.36 19.12 37.57
CA ASP A 32 15.04 20.36 38.29
C ASP A 32 16.17 21.39 38.13
N THR A 33 17.43 20.95 38.25
CA THR A 33 18.62 21.81 38.05
C THR A 33 18.71 22.32 36.60
N ALA A 34 18.43 21.48 35.61
CA ALA A 34 18.39 21.89 34.20
C ALA A 34 17.27 22.91 33.94
N SER A 35 16.08 22.67 34.51
CA SER A 35 14.92 23.58 34.42
C SER A 35 15.19 24.95 35.05
N GLU A 36 15.84 24.98 36.20
CA GLU A 36 16.19 26.22 36.91
C GLU A 36 17.28 27.01 36.18
N ASN A 37 18.27 26.31 35.59
CA ASN A 37 19.29 26.92 34.74
C ASN A 37 18.68 27.54 33.46
N LEU A 38 17.69 26.90 32.85
CA LEU A 38 16.94 27.45 31.71
C LEU A 38 16.12 28.68 32.11
N ARG A 39 15.41 28.63 33.24
CA ARG A 39 14.68 29.79 33.79
C ARG A 39 15.60 30.97 34.10
N SER A 40 16.76 30.71 34.71
CA SER A 40 17.79 31.73 34.98
C SER A 40 18.40 32.31 33.71
N LYS A 41 18.68 31.49 32.68
CA LYS A 41 19.14 31.98 31.37
C LYS A 41 18.08 32.87 30.71
N ARG A 42 16.80 32.49 30.74
CA ARG A 42 15.69 33.28 30.17
C ARG A 42 15.49 34.60 30.91
N ALA A 43 15.62 34.59 32.24
CA ALA A 43 15.58 35.81 33.06
C ALA A 43 16.77 36.76 32.78
N ARG A 44 17.98 36.23 32.54
CA ARG A 44 19.15 37.02 32.15
C ARG A 44 19.02 37.61 30.75
N VAL A 45 18.47 36.87 29.79
CA VAL A 45 18.20 37.37 28.43
C VAL A 45 17.17 38.51 28.45
N ASN A 46 16.17 38.44 29.35
CA ASN A 46 15.20 39.53 29.50
C ASN A 46 15.72 40.74 30.29
N LYS A 47 16.72 40.57 31.18
CA LYS A 47 17.31 41.68 31.96
C LYS A 47 18.39 42.47 31.21
N SER A 48 18.98 41.91 30.16
CA SER A 48 20.05 42.54 29.36
C SER A 48 19.56 43.32 28.15
N ARG A 49 18.26 43.64 28.07
CA ARG A 49 17.69 44.48 27.00
C ARG A 49 17.41 45.90 27.56
N PRO A 50 18.40 46.82 27.55
CA PRO A 50 18.11 48.22 27.82
C PRO A 50 17.23 48.78 26.69
N ASN A 51 16.37 49.74 27.05
CA ASN A 51 15.46 50.49 26.19
C ASN A 51 16.08 50.88 24.83
N GLN A 52 15.84 50.07 23.81
CA GLN A 52 16.15 50.32 22.41
C GLN A 52 14.87 50.52 21.59
N ALA A 53 13.84 51.10 22.23
CA ALA A 53 12.51 51.26 21.65
C ALA A 53 12.33 52.55 20.83
N GLU A 54 13.35 53.42 20.72
CA GLU A 54 13.20 54.74 20.05
C GLU A 54 14.22 55.06 18.96
N GLN A 55 15.15 54.16 18.57
CA GLN A 55 16.16 54.52 17.55
C GLN A 55 16.36 53.58 16.37
N ASP A 56 15.73 52.41 16.30
CA ASP A 56 15.88 51.50 15.16
C ASP A 56 14.61 51.43 14.29
N ALA A 57 14.32 52.55 13.63
CA ALA A 57 13.30 52.66 12.57
C ALA A 57 13.86 52.35 11.16
N SER A 58 15.02 51.69 11.04
CA SER A 58 15.70 51.50 9.75
C SER A 58 16.36 50.14 9.53
N ASN A 59 15.78 49.04 10.04
CA ASN A 59 16.17 47.69 9.60
C ASN A 59 14.97 46.73 9.43
N PRO A 60 14.57 46.37 8.20
CA PRO A 60 13.41 45.51 7.96
C PRO A 60 13.85 44.03 7.88
N ALA A 61 13.93 43.34 9.02
CA ALA A 61 14.16 41.88 9.00
C ALA A 61 13.68 41.11 10.23
N HIS A 62 12.87 41.71 11.12
CA HIS A 62 12.12 40.89 12.07
C HIS A 62 10.88 40.37 11.36
N LEU A 63 10.87 39.07 11.04
CA LEU A 63 9.72 38.27 10.61
C LEU A 63 8.61 38.30 11.68
N LYS A 64 8.03 39.47 11.92
CA LYS A 64 6.62 39.54 12.29
C LYS A 64 5.90 39.25 10.99
N PHE A 65 5.44 38.01 10.84
CA PHE A 65 4.44 37.69 9.83
C PHE A 65 3.24 38.59 10.11
N LYS A 66 3.22 39.75 9.44
CA LYS A 66 2.03 40.59 9.34
C LYS A 66 0.90 39.66 8.91
N ASP A 67 -0.28 39.91 9.43
CA ASP A 67 -1.53 39.27 9.06
C ASP A 67 -1.76 39.40 7.55
N GLY A 68 -1.05 38.58 6.79
CA GLY A 68 -1.35 38.25 5.42
C GLY A 68 -2.67 37.53 5.52
N ARG A 69 -3.70 38.19 4.97
CA ARG A 69 -5.02 37.63 4.66
C ARG A 69 -4.90 36.13 4.56
N ASN A 70 -5.60 35.40 5.44
CA ASN A 70 -5.69 33.95 5.49
C ASN A 70 -5.47 33.34 4.10
N GLN A 71 -4.21 33.07 3.74
CA GLN A 71 -3.93 32.21 2.61
C GLN A 71 -4.63 30.93 2.99
N LYS A 72 -5.42 30.39 2.06
CA LYS A 72 -6.27 29.21 2.20
C LYS A 72 -5.44 27.96 2.57
N GLY A 73 -4.76 27.95 3.70
CA GLY A 73 -4.51 26.74 4.46
C GLY A 73 -5.80 26.41 5.18
N ARG A 74 -6.11 25.11 5.30
CA ARG A 74 -7.24 24.68 6.12
C ARG A 74 -7.08 25.30 7.52
N PRO A 75 -8.11 25.94 8.10
CA PRO A 75 -8.04 26.41 9.48
C PRO A 75 -7.59 25.25 10.37
N GLY A 76 -6.47 25.43 11.09
CA GLY A 76 -5.89 24.38 11.93
C GLY A 76 -4.72 23.57 11.33
N GLN A 77 -4.21 23.89 10.14
CA GLN A 77 -2.99 23.26 9.59
C GLN A 77 -1.80 24.25 9.46
N GLY A 78 -0.58 23.76 9.69
CA GLY A 78 0.67 24.53 9.58
C GLY A 78 1.20 25.12 10.90
N ILE A 79 2.12 26.09 10.81
CA ILE A 79 2.80 26.72 11.99
C ILE A 79 1.80 27.40 12.94
N ARG A 80 0.59 27.72 12.45
CA ARG A 80 -0.50 28.32 13.24
C ARG A 80 -1.50 27.28 13.77
N SER A 81 -1.25 25.99 13.57
CA SER A 81 -2.08 24.90 14.08
C SER A 81 -1.94 24.77 15.60
N LYS A 82 -3.04 24.43 16.29
CA LYS A 82 -3.00 24.00 17.70
C LYS A 82 -2.13 22.73 17.89
N LYS A 83 -1.97 21.92 16.84
CA LYS A 83 -1.14 20.71 16.85
C LYS A 83 0.35 21.00 16.60
N PHE A 84 0.75 22.26 16.31
CA PHE A 84 2.14 22.59 15.98
C PHE A 84 3.10 22.35 17.14
N ASP A 85 2.67 22.62 18.38
CA ASP A 85 3.51 22.36 19.56
C ASP A 85 3.82 20.87 19.71
N ASN A 86 2.82 19.99 19.51
CA ASN A 86 3.02 18.53 19.52
C ASN A 86 3.98 18.09 18.40
N PHE A 87 3.80 18.63 17.20
CA PHE A 87 4.70 18.35 16.07
C PHE A 87 6.13 18.81 16.34
N GLN A 88 6.32 19.99 16.95
CA GLN A 88 7.63 20.48 17.35
C GLN A 88 8.26 19.57 18.40
N GLU A 89 7.50 19.08 19.38
CA GLU A 89 7.99 18.10 20.35
C GLU A 89 8.41 16.79 19.68
N GLU A 90 7.64 16.26 18.73
CA GLU A 90 7.98 15.04 17.99
C GLU A 90 9.25 15.22 17.18
N ILE A 91 9.41 16.34 16.47
CA ILE A 91 10.66 16.68 15.77
C ILE A 91 11.83 16.72 16.74
N LEU A 92 11.69 17.39 17.89
CA LEU A 92 12.76 17.49 18.88
C LEU A 92 13.10 16.13 19.49
N LYS A 93 12.09 15.29 19.79
CA LYS A 93 12.26 13.91 20.27
C LYS A 93 12.97 13.05 19.23
N GLY A 94 12.60 13.13 17.95
CA GLY A 94 13.25 12.43 16.85
C GLY A 94 14.70 12.91 16.65
N ALA A 95 14.90 14.22 16.61
CA ALA A 95 16.20 14.83 16.40
C ALA A 95 17.20 14.53 17.55
N ALA A 96 16.71 14.41 18.79
CA ALA A 96 17.53 14.02 19.93
C ALA A 96 18.10 12.58 19.84
N LYS A 97 17.48 11.71 19.04
CA LYS A 97 17.95 10.34 18.78
C LYS A 97 19.01 10.25 17.68
N LEU A 98 19.23 11.34 16.92
CA LEU A 98 20.14 11.35 15.78
C LEU A 98 21.59 11.58 16.21
N LYS A 99 22.53 10.97 15.47
CA LYS A 99 23.96 11.27 15.62
C LYS A 99 24.26 12.70 15.12
N GLY A 100 25.30 13.33 15.65
CA GLY A 100 25.62 14.73 15.32
C GLY A 100 25.79 15.00 13.80
N LYS A 101 26.37 14.07 13.05
CA LYS A 101 26.52 14.19 11.59
C LYS A 101 25.17 14.13 10.85
N THR A 102 24.23 13.29 11.29
CA THR A 102 22.91 13.15 10.68
C THR A 102 22.00 14.36 10.94
N PHE A 103 22.21 15.09 12.03
CA PHE A 103 21.42 16.28 12.35
C PHE A 103 21.50 17.36 11.25
N GLY A 104 22.69 17.59 10.69
CA GLY A 104 22.88 18.55 9.59
C GLY A 104 22.22 18.12 8.26
N HIS A 105 21.94 16.83 8.08
CA HIS A 105 21.17 16.34 6.93
C HIS A 105 19.67 16.55 7.15
N VAL A 106 19.17 16.22 8.35
CA VAL A 106 17.75 16.40 8.70
C VAL A 106 17.34 17.87 8.67
N SER A 107 18.19 18.79 9.12
CA SER A 107 17.87 20.23 9.03
C SER A 107 17.72 20.74 7.60
N LYS A 108 18.37 20.11 6.62
CA LYS A 108 18.26 20.44 5.19
C LYS A 108 17.07 19.74 4.53
N TYR A 109 16.53 18.70 5.15
CA TYR A 109 15.50 17.86 4.57
C TYR A 109 14.20 18.64 4.33
N THR A 110 13.78 19.50 5.27
CA THR A 110 12.56 20.33 5.08
C THR A 110 12.67 21.26 3.86
N GLN A 111 13.82 21.89 3.64
CA GLN A 111 14.06 22.73 2.46
C GLN A 111 14.10 21.88 1.17
N LYS A 112 14.75 20.71 1.22
CA LYS A 112 14.79 19.77 0.08
C LYS A 112 13.40 19.25 -0.28
N TYR A 113 12.61 18.90 0.72
CA TYR A 113 11.23 18.44 0.57
C TYR A 113 10.36 19.53 -0.06
N GLY A 114 10.44 20.77 0.43
CA GLY A 114 9.71 21.89 -0.16
C GLY A 114 10.10 22.15 -1.62
N LYS A 115 11.40 22.08 -1.93
CA LYS A 115 11.90 22.20 -3.32
C LYS A 115 11.38 21.07 -4.20
N LEU A 116 11.47 19.83 -3.73
CA LEU A 116 11.00 18.64 -4.45
C LEU A 116 9.49 18.70 -4.71
N ALA A 117 8.70 19.17 -3.74
CA ALA A 117 7.26 19.36 -3.92
C ALA A 117 6.93 20.40 -5.01
N SER A 118 7.68 21.51 -5.08
CA SER A 118 7.52 22.47 -6.17
C SER A 118 7.94 21.88 -7.53
N GLU A 119 9.06 21.16 -7.58
CA GLU A 119 9.54 20.52 -8.81
C GLU A 119 8.56 19.46 -9.33
N VAL A 120 7.96 18.66 -8.43
CA VAL A 120 6.96 17.65 -8.80
C VAL A 120 5.66 18.30 -9.27
N ASP A 121 5.21 19.39 -8.64
CA ASP A 121 4.04 20.14 -9.09
C ASP A 121 4.25 20.78 -10.47
N GLU A 122 5.41 21.37 -10.73
CA GLU A 122 5.80 21.87 -12.05
C GLU A 122 5.86 20.75 -13.08
N TYR A 123 6.53 19.63 -12.75
CA TYR A 123 6.63 18.48 -13.64
C TYR A 123 5.26 17.92 -14.03
N ILE A 124 4.35 17.73 -13.08
CA ILE A 124 3.00 17.19 -13.36
C ILE A 124 2.19 18.17 -14.23
N LYS A 125 2.31 19.48 -14.01
CA LYS A 125 1.65 20.48 -14.85
C LYS A 125 2.18 20.49 -16.28
N GLU A 126 3.48 20.26 -16.46
CA GLU A 126 4.13 20.25 -17.78
C GLU A 126 3.91 18.93 -18.54
N ASN A 127 3.87 17.79 -17.84
CA ASN A 127 3.94 16.47 -18.48
C ASN A 127 2.62 15.69 -18.46
N SER A 128 1.79 15.82 -17.41
CA SER A 128 0.59 14.97 -17.26
C SER A 128 -0.65 15.48 -18.02
N GLY A 129 -0.54 16.60 -18.73
CA GLY A 129 -1.66 17.23 -19.42
C GLY A 129 -2.82 17.61 -18.49
N THR A 130 -3.82 18.29 -19.04
CA THR A 130 -5.12 18.42 -18.37
C THR A 130 -5.97 17.24 -18.83
N VAL A 131 -6.50 16.46 -17.89
CA VAL A 131 -7.44 15.38 -18.20
C VAL A 131 -8.77 16.02 -18.60
N THR A 132 -9.06 16.08 -19.89
CA THR A 132 -10.37 16.53 -20.39
C THR A 132 -11.35 15.37 -20.41
N PHE A 133 -12.64 15.68 -20.39
CA PHE A 133 -13.67 14.67 -20.55
C PHE A 133 -13.54 13.90 -21.87
N GLU A 134 -13.22 14.57 -22.99
CA GLU A 134 -12.98 13.88 -24.26
C GLU A 134 -11.75 12.95 -24.20
N GLY A 135 -10.72 13.36 -23.47
CA GLY A 135 -9.54 12.52 -23.21
C GLY A 135 -9.90 11.26 -22.44
N LEU A 136 -10.77 11.36 -21.43
CA LEU A 136 -11.27 10.19 -20.71
C LEU A 136 -12.16 9.30 -21.58
N GLN A 137 -13.04 9.88 -22.39
CA GLN A 137 -13.84 9.09 -23.35
C GLN A 137 -12.95 8.34 -24.35
N ALA A 138 -11.86 8.95 -24.80
CA ALA A 138 -10.90 8.32 -25.69
C ALA A 138 -10.10 7.18 -25.02
N MET A 139 -10.01 7.18 -23.69
CA MET A 139 -9.39 6.09 -22.92
C MET A 139 -10.32 4.89 -22.70
N LEU A 140 -11.63 5.03 -22.96
CA LEU A 140 -12.57 3.92 -22.78
C LEU A 140 -12.15 2.71 -23.63
N PRO A 141 -12.15 1.48 -23.07
CA PRO A 141 -11.79 0.29 -23.81
C PRO A 141 -12.67 0.13 -25.07
N PRO A 142 -12.07 0.05 -26.28
CA PRO A 142 -12.85 -0.13 -27.49
C PRO A 142 -13.46 -1.53 -27.53
N VAL A 143 -14.63 -1.66 -28.17
CA VAL A 143 -15.22 -2.97 -28.45
C VAL A 143 -14.37 -3.69 -29.48
N GLN A 144 -13.83 -4.85 -29.11
CA GLN A 144 -13.05 -5.70 -30.00
C GLN A 144 -13.90 -6.90 -30.39
N ILE A 145 -14.48 -6.85 -31.60
CA ILE A 145 -15.24 -7.96 -32.19
C ILE A 145 -14.25 -8.94 -32.82
N ASP A 146 -14.34 -10.22 -32.45
CA ASP A 146 -13.49 -11.30 -32.95
C ASP A 146 -14.28 -12.62 -33.10
N GLU A 147 -13.58 -13.74 -33.31
CA GLU A 147 -14.20 -15.05 -33.50
C GLU A 147 -14.94 -15.55 -32.24
N ILE A 148 -14.52 -15.13 -31.05
CA ILE A 148 -15.10 -15.54 -29.77
C ILE A 148 -16.17 -14.53 -29.33
N TRP A 149 -15.85 -13.24 -29.41
CA TRP A 149 -16.72 -12.12 -29.08
C TRP A 149 -17.36 -11.54 -30.34
N THR A 150 -18.50 -12.10 -30.75
CA THR A 150 -19.21 -11.71 -31.97
C THR A 150 -20.13 -10.50 -31.74
N GLN A 151 -20.56 -9.85 -32.83
CA GLN A 151 -21.54 -8.75 -32.75
C GLN A 151 -22.86 -9.18 -32.08
N GLU A 152 -23.32 -10.40 -32.34
CA GLU A 152 -24.52 -10.95 -31.71
C GLU A 152 -24.39 -11.00 -30.17
N LYS A 153 -23.21 -11.36 -29.66
CA LYS A 153 -22.93 -11.39 -28.21
C LYS A 153 -22.84 -9.99 -27.62
N GLU A 154 -22.27 -9.03 -28.35
CA GLU A 154 -22.26 -7.62 -27.94
C GLU A 154 -23.69 -7.07 -27.86
N ASP A 155 -24.54 -7.37 -28.85
CA ASP A 155 -25.93 -6.93 -28.87
C ASP A 155 -26.75 -7.58 -27.73
N ASP A 156 -26.54 -8.88 -27.47
CA ASP A 156 -27.14 -9.58 -26.33
C ASP A 156 -26.70 -8.98 -24.99
N LEU A 157 -25.40 -8.74 -24.81
CA LEU A 157 -24.86 -8.10 -23.61
C LEU A 157 -25.46 -6.71 -23.43
N ALA A 158 -25.51 -5.89 -24.48
CA ALA A 158 -26.09 -4.56 -24.43
C ALA A 158 -27.57 -4.58 -24.02
N ASN A 159 -28.35 -5.56 -24.51
CA ASN A 159 -29.75 -5.73 -24.13
C ASN A 159 -29.91 -6.14 -22.67
N ARG A 160 -29.12 -7.10 -22.18
CA ARG A 160 -29.12 -7.54 -20.77
C ARG A 160 -28.65 -6.42 -19.84
N PHE A 161 -27.65 -5.66 -20.28
CA PHE A 161 -27.08 -4.56 -19.50
C PHE A 161 -28.12 -3.47 -19.19
N VAL A 162 -29.15 -3.28 -20.01
CA VAL A 162 -30.22 -2.32 -19.72
C VAL A 162 -30.88 -2.58 -18.36
N GLN A 163 -31.03 -3.85 -17.99
CA GLN A 163 -31.67 -4.27 -16.74
C GLN A 163 -30.65 -4.68 -15.67
N ASP A 164 -29.36 -4.45 -15.91
CA ASP A 164 -28.31 -4.83 -14.95
C ASP A 164 -28.49 -4.06 -13.62
N PRO A 165 -28.55 -4.75 -12.47
CA PRO A 165 -28.78 -4.12 -11.18
C PRO A 165 -27.71 -3.09 -10.80
N ALA A 166 -26.45 -3.31 -11.18
CA ALA A 166 -25.37 -2.37 -10.90
C ALA A 166 -25.48 -1.11 -11.78
N ARG A 167 -25.88 -1.26 -13.05
CA ARG A 167 -26.22 -0.12 -13.91
C ARG A 167 -27.41 0.68 -13.36
N VAL A 168 -28.49 0.01 -12.97
CA VAL A 168 -29.68 0.66 -12.39
C VAL A 168 -29.28 1.42 -11.13
N TYR A 169 -28.50 0.80 -10.25
CA TYR A 169 -27.98 1.43 -9.05
C TYR A 169 -27.16 2.69 -9.34
N LEU A 170 -26.25 2.65 -10.33
CA LEU A 170 -25.46 3.81 -10.75
C LEU A 170 -26.29 4.92 -11.41
N ALA A 171 -27.41 4.57 -12.06
CA ALA A 171 -28.26 5.51 -12.78
C ALA A 171 -29.32 6.18 -11.88
N GLU A 172 -29.93 5.43 -10.95
CA GLU A 172 -31.06 5.90 -10.13
C GLU A 172 -30.61 6.53 -8.81
N LYS A 173 -29.55 5.99 -8.21
CA LYS A 173 -28.90 6.59 -7.06
C LYS A 173 -27.65 7.24 -7.63
N GLN A 174 -27.57 8.57 -7.57
CA GLN A 174 -26.25 9.16 -7.36
C GLN A 174 -26.02 9.06 -5.85
N PRO A 175 -25.53 7.92 -5.29
CA PRO A 175 -25.03 7.97 -3.93
C PRO A 175 -24.00 9.10 -3.95
N LYS A 176 -24.08 10.01 -2.98
CA LYS A 176 -23.10 11.10 -2.80
C LYS A 176 -21.73 10.43 -2.84
N THR A 177 -21.13 10.40 -4.01
CA THR A 177 -19.97 9.55 -4.22
C THR A 177 -18.90 10.24 -3.40
N HIS A 178 -18.35 9.53 -2.42
CA HIS A 178 -17.50 10.19 -1.46
C HIS A 178 -16.37 10.90 -2.21
N LYS A 179 -16.10 12.15 -1.83
CA LYS A 179 -15.10 13.02 -2.48
C LYS A 179 -13.74 12.32 -2.67
N THR A 180 -13.44 11.32 -1.83
CA THR A 180 -12.24 10.49 -1.91
C THR A 180 -12.19 9.56 -3.13
N PHE A 181 -13.31 8.95 -3.52
CA PHE A 181 -13.36 8.11 -4.72
C PHE A 181 -13.13 8.94 -5.99
N MET A 182 -13.81 10.08 -6.10
CA MET A 182 -13.60 10.99 -7.23
C MET A 182 -12.21 11.62 -7.25
N ALA A 183 -11.62 11.88 -6.08
CA ALA A 183 -10.22 12.31 -5.99
C ALA A 183 -9.25 11.23 -6.50
N LEU A 184 -9.46 9.96 -6.10
CA LEU A 184 -8.68 8.83 -6.60
C LEU A 184 -8.77 8.71 -8.12
N TRP A 185 -9.99 8.80 -8.68
CA TRP A 185 -10.21 8.74 -10.14
C TRP A 185 -9.41 9.81 -10.87
N ARG A 186 -9.56 11.08 -10.48
CA ARG A 186 -8.83 12.19 -11.11
C ARG A 186 -7.33 11.97 -11.09
N LYS A 187 -6.80 11.59 -9.92
CA LYS A 187 -5.36 11.37 -9.75
C LYS A 187 -4.86 10.19 -10.57
N THR A 188 -5.60 9.09 -10.61
CA THR A 188 -5.24 7.89 -11.38
C THR A 188 -5.24 8.19 -12.87
N CYS A 189 -6.32 8.78 -13.40
CA CYS A 189 -6.41 9.15 -14.81
C CYS A 189 -5.33 10.18 -15.21
N GLN A 190 -5.03 11.13 -14.32
CA GLN A 190 -4.06 12.17 -14.61
C GLN A 190 -2.61 11.68 -14.54
N ILE A 191 -2.26 10.94 -13.50
CA ILE A 191 -0.86 10.56 -13.24
C ILE A 191 -0.49 9.29 -13.99
N ARG A 192 -1.45 8.38 -14.19
CA ARG A 192 -1.20 7.04 -14.75
C ARG A 192 -1.89 6.78 -16.08
N HIS A 193 -2.75 7.68 -16.54
CA HIS A 193 -3.49 7.50 -17.79
C HIS A 193 -4.24 6.16 -17.86
N VAL A 194 -4.80 5.72 -16.72
CA VAL A 194 -5.70 4.57 -16.61
C VAL A 194 -6.84 4.90 -15.65
N PHE A 195 -7.93 4.12 -15.71
CA PHE A 195 -9.01 4.19 -14.73
C PHE A 195 -8.67 3.35 -13.49
N PRO A 196 -9.20 3.67 -12.31
CA PRO A 196 -9.04 2.81 -11.15
C PRO A 196 -9.56 1.38 -11.36
N THR A 197 -10.58 1.20 -12.21
CA THR A 197 -11.12 -0.12 -12.60
C THR A 197 -10.18 -0.90 -13.52
N ASP A 198 -9.24 -0.24 -14.21
CA ASP A 198 -8.17 -0.96 -14.92
C ASP A 198 -7.17 -1.62 -13.95
N ILE A 199 -7.18 -1.20 -12.68
CA ILE A 199 -6.34 -1.77 -11.61
C ILE A 199 -7.15 -2.75 -10.76
N ILE A 200 -8.35 -2.35 -10.33
CA ILE A 200 -9.30 -3.17 -9.56
C ILE A 200 -10.54 -3.41 -10.41
N GLY A 201 -10.45 -4.35 -11.34
CA GLY A 201 -11.57 -4.68 -12.22
C GLY A 201 -11.30 -5.91 -13.07
N ALA A 202 -12.22 -6.14 -14.01
CA ALA A 202 -12.28 -7.39 -14.75
C ALA A 202 -10.97 -7.68 -15.47
N LYS A 203 -10.35 -6.65 -16.07
CA LYS A 203 -9.07 -6.78 -16.79
C LYS A 203 -8.00 -7.51 -15.98
N GLU A 204 -7.93 -7.29 -14.67
CA GLU A 204 -6.87 -7.83 -13.82
C GLU A 204 -7.34 -9.00 -12.94
N TYR A 205 -8.53 -9.54 -13.21
CA TYR A 205 -9.20 -10.58 -12.41
C TYR A 205 -9.56 -10.13 -10.98
N LEU A 206 -9.69 -8.82 -10.77
CA LEU A 206 -9.92 -8.23 -9.46
C LEU A 206 -11.32 -7.64 -9.37
N GLU A 207 -11.87 -7.62 -8.17
CA GLU A 207 -13.10 -6.90 -7.85
C GLU A 207 -13.00 -6.27 -6.46
N TYR A 208 -13.87 -5.31 -6.16
CA TYR A 208 -13.93 -4.73 -4.83
C TYR A 208 -14.69 -5.64 -3.86
N GLY A 209 -14.02 -6.10 -2.79
CA GLY A 209 -14.56 -7.17 -1.93
C GLY A 209 -15.18 -6.72 -0.60
N ALA A 210 -15.20 -5.43 -0.26
CA ALA A 210 -15.55 -5.02 1.12
C ALA A 210 -17.05 -4.84 1.37
N LYS A 211 -17.87 -4.60 0.32
CA LYS A 211 -19.33 -4.41 0.46
C LYS A 211 -20.06 -4.97 -0.75
N GLU A 212 -21.05 -5.81 -0.48
CA GLU A 212 -22.04 -6.23 -1.46
C GLU A 212 -23.29 -5.35 -1.34
N ARG A 213 -23.95 -5.11 -2.47
CA ARG A 213 -25.27 -4.49 -2.54
C ARG A 213 -26.25 -5.49 -3.11
N SER A 214 -27.49 -5.43 -2.61
CA SER A 214 -28.61 -6.18 -3.17
C SER A 214 -29.61 -5.21 -3.80
N VAL A 215 -29.97 -5.46 -5.05
CA VAL A 215 -31.10 -4.83 -5.73
C VAL A 215 -31.95 -5.97 -6.29
N GLU A 216 -33.24 -6.01 -5.93
CA GLU A 216 -34.16 -7.09 -6.35
C GLU A 216 -33.61 -8.50 -6.06
N ASP A 217 -33.05 -8.71 -4.87
CA ASP A 217 -32.41 -9.96 -4.42
C ASP A 217 -31.15 -10.40 -5.20
N VAL A 218 -30.69 -9.60 -6.16
CA VAL A 218 -29.41 -9.83 -6.86
C VAL A 218 -28.28 -9.11 -6.11
N LYS A 219 -27.31 -9.89 -5.63
CA LYS A 219 -26.10 -9.36 -4.97
C LYS A 219 -25.02 -9.02 -5.99
N PHE A 220 -24.40 -7.85 -5.84
CA PHE A 220 -23.27 -7.41 -6.66
C PHE A 220 -22.30 -6.55 -5.83
N PRO A 221 -21.00 -6.46 -6.21
CA PRO A 221 -20.04 -5.59 -5.54
C PRO A 221 -20.47 -4.11 -5.55
N ASP A 222 -20.36 -3.39 -4.42
CA ASP A 222 -20.69 -1.95 -4.39
C ASP A 222 -19.76 -1.18 -5.33
N PRO A 223 -20.28 -0.51 -6.38
CA PRO A 223 -19.44 0.25 -7.29
C PRO A 223 -18.87 1.53 -6.64
N ASN A 224 -19.24 1.85 -5.38
CA ASN A 224 -18.66 2.93 -4.60
C ASN A 224 -17.74 2.38 -3.51
N TRP A 225 -16.44 2.54 -3.69
CA TRP A 225 -15.47 2.06 -2.73
C TRP A 225 -15.44 2.92 -1.46
N THR A 226 -15.16 2.30 -0.32
CA THR A 226 -15.02 2.98 0.98
C THR A 226 -13.86 3.99 0.97
N LYS A 227 -13.91 4.96 1.89
CA LYS A 227 -12.88 6.00 2.05
C LYS A 227 -11.50 5.39 2.31
N GLU A 228 -11.46 4.35 3.13
CA GLU A 228 -10.26 3.64 3.58
C GLU A 228 -9.63 2.87 2.41
N PHE A 229 -10.46 2.17 1.63
CA PHE A 229 -10.02 1.50 0.41
C PHE A 229 -9.43 2.50 -0.60
N ASN A 230 -10.14 3.59 -0.85
CA ASN A 230 -9.69 4.64 -1.76
C ASN A 230 -8.36 5.25 -1.33
N SER A 231 -8.20 5.52 -0.04
CA SER A 231 -6.99 6.13 0.50
C SER A 231 -5.79 5.16 0.44
N ALA A 232 -6.00 3.87 0.69
CA ALA A 232 -4.97 2.85 0.54
C ALA A 232 -4.54 2.71 -0.94
N LEU A 233 -5.50 2.67 -1.87
CA LEU A 233 -5.22 2.56 -3.30
C LEU A 233 -4.57 3.85 -3.86
N ASP A 234 -4.99 5.03 -3.40
CA ASP A 234 -4.43 6.33 -3.82
C ASP A 234 -2.92 6.39 -3.58
N ILE A 235 -2.47 5.92 -2.41
CA ILE A 235 -1.04 5.86 -2.07
C ILE A 235 -0.32 4.88 -3.00
N LEU A 236 -0.88 3.69 -3.23
CA LEU A 236 -0.29 2.71 -4.15
C LEU A 236 -0.18 3.28 -5.56
N VAL A 237 -1.26 3.79 -6.14
CA VAL A 237 -1.28 4.35 -7.50
C VAL A 237 -0.21 5.44 -7.66
N ILE A 238 -0.11 6.36 -6.71
CA ILE A 238 0.79 7.52 -6.82
C ILE A 238 2.25 7.15 -6.51
N ALA A 239 2.45 6.40 -5.43
CA ALA A 239 3.77 6.21 -4.85
C ALA A 239 4.42 4.88 -5.25
N SER A 240 3.68 3.94 -5.86
CA SER A 240 4.16 2.59 -6.16
C SER A 240 5.50 2.56 -6.91
N PRO A 241 6.35 1.55 -6.62
CA PRO A 241 7.55 1.27 -7.40
C PRO A 241 7.24 0.80 -8.84
N CYS A 242 6.01 0.37 -9.13
CA CYS A 242 5.58 -0.06 -10.47
C CYS A 242 5.49 1.08 -11.50
N GLN A 243 5.59 2.34 -11.06
CA GLN A 243 5.58 3.53 -11.92
C GLN A 243 4.37 3.56 -12.87
N GLU A 244 4.56 3.42 -14.18
CA GLU A 244 3.50 3.46 -15.20
C GLU A 244 2.86 2.09 -15.44
N ASP A 245 3.49 1.00 -14.99
CA ASP A 245 2.96 -0.36 -15.17
C ASP A 245 1.92 -0.67 -14.07
N MET A 246 0.69 -0.21 -14.30
CA MET A 246 -0.42 -0.46 -13.38
C MET A 246 -0.91 -1.91 -13.40
N GLY A 247 -0.63 -2.67 -14.47
CA GLY A 247 -0.89 -4.10 -14.48
C GLY A 247 0.05 -4.87 -13.54
N LEU A 248 1.30 -4.43 -13.40
CA LEU A 248 2.21 -4.96 -12.39
C LEU A 248 1.74 -4.64 -10.96
N LEU A 249 1.20 -3.43 -10.72
CA LEU A 249 0.58 -3.11 -9.43
C LEU A 249 -0.62 -4.03 -9.17
N ALA A 250 -1.48 -4.23 -10.16
CA ALA A 250 -2.63 -5.12 -10.05
C ALA A 250 -2.23 -6.58 -9.81
N LEU A 251 -1.14 -7.07 -10.43
CA LEU A 251 -0.54 -8.38 -10.14
C LEU A 251 -0.20 -8.51 -8.66
N PHE A 252 0.51 -7.55 -8.07
CA PHE A 252 0.86 -7.61 -6.65
C PHE A 252 -0.38 -7.62 -5.75
N ILE A 253 -1.42 -6.85 -6.09
CA ILE A 253 -2.69 -6.85 -5.37
C ILE A 253 -3.38 -8.22 -5.50
N ARG A 254 -3.47 -8.78 -6.71
CA ARG A 254 -4.00 -10.11 -6.99
C ARG A 254 -3.26 -11.19 -6.20
N TYR A 255 -1.93 -11.14 -6.19
CA TYR A 255 -1.08 -12.08 -5.47
C TYR A 255 -1.29 -11.99 -3.95
N ALA A 256 -1.48 -10.79 -3.40
CA ALA A 256 -1.82 -10.61 -1.99
C ALA A 256 -3.16 -11.26 -1.63
N VAL A 257 -4.19 -11.09 -2.47
CA VAL A 257 -5.48 -11.76 -2.27
C VAL A 257 -5.31 -13.28 -2.37
N ALA A 258 -4.58 -13.76 -3.38
CA ALA A 258 -4.33 -15.19 -3.61
C ALA A 258 -3.62 -15.84 -2.41
N CYS A 259 -2.62 -15.17 -1.81
CA CYS A 259 -1.99 -15.61 -0.58
C CYS A 259 -2.97 -15.63 0.60
N ARG A 260 -3.79 -14.59 0.76
CA ARG A 260 -4.77 -14.49 1.87
C ARG A 260 -5.79 -15.64 1.86
N ILE A 261 -6.26 -16.02 0.68
CA ILE A 261 -7.29 -17.07 0.54
C ILE A 261 -6.67 -18.47 0.36
N ASN A 262 -5.35 -18.60 0.43
CA ASN A 262 -4.64 -19.84 0.14
C ASN A 262 -5.05 -20.44 -1.22
N ASP A 263 -5.00 -19.61 -2.26
CA ASP A 263 -5.41 -20.00 -3.61
C ASP A 263 -4.47 -21.06 -4.18
N ARG A 264 -5.05 -22.20 -4.57
CA ARG A 264 -4.38 -23.34 -5.23
C ARG A 264 -4.63 -23.38 -6.72
N ARG A 265 -5.35 -22.42 -7.27
CA ARG A 265 -5.55 -22.28 -8.72
C ARG A 265 -4.29 -21.73 -9.36
N ARG A 266 -4.29 -21.75 -10.69
CA ARG A 266 -3.24 -21.11 -11.50
C ARG A 266 -3.40 -19.60 -11.47
N VAL A 267 -2.80 -18.95 -10.48
CA VAL A 267 -2.77 -17.49 -10.37
C VAL A 267 -2.07 -16.92 -11.61
N PRO A 268 -2.71 -16.02 -12.38
CA PRO A 268 -2.07 -15.40 -13.53
C PRO A 268 -0.91 -14.54 -13.04
N MET A 269 0.32 -14.87 -13.43
CA MET A 269 1.51 -14.10 -13.05
C MET A 269 1.83 -13.04 -14.09
N ASP A 270 1.96 -13.38 -15.38
CA ASP A 270 2.34 -12.39 -16.38
C ASP A 270 1.53 -12.50 -17.68
N GLU A 271 0.63 -11.53 -17.90
CA GLU A 271 -0.03 -11.40 -19.22
C GLU A 271 0.96 -10.88 -20.29
N THR A 272 2.03 -10.21 -19.87
CA THR A 272 2.99 -9.53 -20.74
C THR A 272 4.39 -10.06 -20.46
N ARG A 273 4.76 -11.19 -21.07
CA ARG A 273 6.05 -11.92 -20.97
C ARG A 273 7.35 -11.08 -21.01
N ALA A 274 7.26 -9.78 -21.25
CA ALA A 274 8.37 -8.83 -21.23
C ALA A 274 8.73 -8.29 -19.83
N ARG A 275 7.95 -8.53 -18.76
CA ARG A 275 8.17 -7.85 -17.46
C ARG A 275 9.40 -8.34 -16.71
N SER A 276 9.46 -9.63 -16.39
CA SER A 276 10.57 -10.23 -15.65
C SER A 276 10.60 -11.73 -15.82
N ARG A 277 11.79 -12.28 -16.10
CA ARG A 277 12.01 -13.73 -16.14
C ARG A 277 11.64 -14.42 -14.82
N PHE A 278 11.69 -13.71 -13.69
CA PHE A 278 11.27 -14.27 -12.41
C PHE A 278 9.77 -14.62 -12.41
N PHE A 279 8.92 -13.80 -13.03
CA PHE A 279 7.50 -14.09 -13.11
C PHE A 279 7.20 -15.29 -14.01
N GLU A 280 7.96 -15.49 -15.08
CA GLU A 280 7.85 -16.68 -15.94
C GLU A 280 8.17 -17.96 -15.15
N GLU A 281 9.21 -17.93 -14.32
CA GLU A 281 9.59 -19.07 -13.49
C GLU A 281 8.58 -19.33 -12.37
N MET A 282 8.02 -18.27 -11.77
CA MET A 282 6.90 -18.41 -10.84
C MET A 282 5.65 -18.99 -11.50
N GLU A 283 5.28 -18.51 -12.69
CA GLU A 283 4.11 -19.01 -13.43
C GLU A 283 4.25 -20.50 -13.74
N GLU A 284 5.44 -20.90 -14.20
CA GLU A 284 5.74 -22.29 -14.50
C GLU A 284 5.72 -23.16 -13.23
N ALA A 285 6.27 -22.67 -12.12
CA ALA A 285 6.24 -23.40 -10.84
C ALA A 285 4.81 -23.57 -10.32
N ILE A 286 3.97 -22.51 -10.38
CA ILE A 286 2.54 -22.58 -10.03
C ILE A 286 1.82 -23.62 -10.91
N ARG A 287 2.12 -23.63 -12.22
CA ARG A 287 1.54 -24.59 -13.16
C ARG A 287 1.95 -26.03 -12.85
N LEU A 288 3.21 -26.26 -12.47
CA LEU A 288 3.75 -27.58 -12.17
C LEU A 288 3.27 -28.12 -10.81
N ALA A 289 3.09 -27.24 -9.82
CA ALA A 289 2.54 -27.61 -8.52
C ALA A 289 1.08 -28.09 -8.62
N ASP A 290 0.33 -27.60 -9.62
CA ASP A 290 -1.05 -27.99 -9.91
C ASP A 290 -1.96 -27.99 -8.67
N GLY A 291 -1.75 -26.99 -7.80
CA GLY A 291 -2.49 -26.78 -6.56
C GLY A 291 -2.03 -27.60 -5.35
N ALA A 292 -1.00 -28.45 -5.49
CA ALA A 292 -0.45 -29.22 -4.38
C ALA A 292 0.24 -28.34 -3.32
N GLU A 293 0.88 -27.25 -3.73
CA GLU A 293 1.69 -26.38 -2.88
C GLU A 293 1.08 -24.98 -2.74
N SER A 294 1.42 -24.29 -1.64
CA SER A 294 0.94 -22.93 -1.41
C SER A 294 1.79 -21.94 -2.20
N LEU A 295 1.26 -20.74 -2.48
CA LEU A 295 2.03 -19.70 -3.16
C LEU A 295 3.30 -19.30 -2.38
N PRO A 296 3.30 -19.18 -1.04
CA PRO A 296 4.53 -18.99 -0.27
C PRO A 296 5.57 -20.10 -0.49
N ASP A 297 5.16 -21.38 -0.48
CA ASP A 297 6.08 -22.51 -0.67
C ASP A 297 6.70 -22.47 -2.07
N ILE A 298 5.86 -22.29 -3.10
CA ILE A 298 6.30 -22.13 -4.48
C ILE A 298 7.26 -20.93 -4.62
N GLY A 299 6.89 -19.80 -4.01
CA GLY A 299 7.71 -18.58 -4.02
C GLY A 299 9.07 -18.77 -3.36
N GLU A 300 9.12 -19.47 -2.22
CA GLU A 300 10.36 -19.81 -1.53
C GLU A 300 11.26 -20.69 -2.42
N ASP A 301 10.70 -21.71 -3.04
CA ASP A 301 11.41 -22.64 -3.91
C ASP A 301 11.99 -21.94 -5.14
N VAL A 302 11.19 -21.13 -5.84
CA VAL A 302 11.65 -20.37 -7.00
C VAL A 302 12.76 -19.38 -6.62
N ARG A 303 12.63 -18.68 -5.48
CA ARG A 303 13.68 -17.77 -4.99
C ARG A 303 14.96 -18.53 -4.62
N ARG A 304 14.84 -19.72 -4.01
CA ARG A 304 15.98 -20.57 -3.66
C ARG A 304 16.72 -21.04 -4.92
N ASP A 305 15.99 -21.47 -5.95
CA ASP A 305 16.56 -21.90 -7.23
C ASP A 305 17.18 -20.73 -8.01
N TRP A 306 16.58 -19.54 -7.92
CA TRP A 306 17.16 -18.30 -8.45
C TRP A 306 18.50 -17.96 -7.79
N ALA A 307 18.55 -17.96 -6.46
CA ALA A 307 19.77 -17.70 -5.71
C ALA A 307 20.83 -18.82 -5.91
N GLY A 308 20.40 -20.08 -6.02
CA GLY A 308 21.27 -21.23 -6.27
C GLY A 308 22.02 -21.16 -7.60
N ARG A 309 21.44 -20.47 -8.60
CA ARG A 309 22.10 -20.14 -9.87
C ARG A 309 23.05 -18.94 -9.79
N GLY A 310 23.24 -18.35 -8.61
CA GLY A 310 24.08 -17.18 -8.38
C GLY A 310 23.50 -15.88 -8.94
N LEU A 311 22.18 -15.83 -9.19
CA LEU A 311 21.49 -14.65 -9.67
C LEU A 311 21.00 -13.81 -8.49
N THR A 312 21.17 -12.48 -8.57
CA THR A 312 20.57 -11.56 -7.61
C THR A 312 19.06 -11.58 -7.77
N LEU A 313 18.32 -11.65 -6.67
CA LEU A 313 16.87 -11.56 -6.70
C LEU A 313 16.43 -10.18 -7.22
N PRO A 314 15.53 -10.13 -8.21
CA PRO A 314 14.94 -8.87 -8.64
C PRO A 314 14.02 -8.32 -7.54
N TRP A 315 13.76 -7.02 -7.54
CA TRP A 315 12.98 -6.39 -6.48
C TRP A 315 11.54 -6.92 -6.43
N GLU A 316 11.01 -7.38 -7.56
CA GLU A 316 9.70 -8.00 -7.69
C GLU A 316 9.62 -9.28 -6.85
N ALA A 317 10.67 -10.12 -6.87
CA ALA A 317 10.75 -11.33 -6.05
C ALA A 317 10.73 -11.00 -4.55
N LEU A 318 11.40 -9.92 -4.16
CA LEU A 318 11.42 -9.44 -2.78
C LEU A 318 10.08 -8.84 -2.35
N ALA A 319 9.39 -8.16 -3.27
CA ALA A 319 8.05 -7.67 -3.03
C ALA A 319 7.06 -8.82 -2.85
N LEU A 320 7.11 -9.87 -3.68
CA LEU A 320 6.29 -11.09 -3.51
C LEU A 320 6.57 -11.77 -2.18
N GLN A 321 7.84 -11.94 -1.81
CA GLN A 321 8.21 -12.46 -0.48
C GLN A 321 7.59 -11.63 0.65
N GLY A 322 7.71 -10.30 0.57
CA GLY A 322 7.12 -9.40 1.57
C GLY A 322 5.60 -9.48 1.64
N ILE A 323 4.93 -9.76 0.52
CA ILE A 323 3.49 -10.01 0.45
C ILE A 323 3.15 -11.35 1.10
N GLU A 324 3.85 -12.43 0.77
CA GLU A 324 3.66 -13.76 1.35
C GLU A 324 3.74 -13.70 2.88
N GLU A 325 4.79 -13.09 3.43
CA GLU A 325 4.99 -12.91 4.88
C GLU A 325 3.84 -12.17 5.59
N ARG A 326 3.09 -11.32 4.89
CA ARG A 326 2.06 -10.44 5.48
C ARG A 326 0.64 -10.88 5.17
N ALA A 327 0.44 -11.48 4.01
CA ALA A 327 -0.88 -11.83 3.49
C ALA A 327 -1.24 -13.28 3.79
N TRP A 328 -0.24 -14.18 3.82
CA TRP A 328 -0.44 -15.59 4.12
C TRP A 328 -0.91 -15.80 5.55
N PHE A 329 -1.79 -16.79 5.71
CA PHE A 329 -2.23 -17.29 7.00
C PHE A 329 -2.23 -18.81 6.96
N GLU A 330 -1.42 -19.45 7.79
CA GLU A 330 -1.19 -20.90 7.77
C GLU A 330 -2.48 -21.71 8.02
N GLY A 331 -3.44 -21.16 8.77
CA GLY A 331 -4.73 -21.81 9.02
C GLY A 331 -5.78 -21.64 7.91
N ALA A 332 -5.49 -20.92 6.83
CA ALA A 332 -6.47 -20.73 5.76
C ALA A 332 -6.66 -22.04 4.96
N PRO A 333 -7.89 -22.54 4.79
CA PRO A 333 -8.12 -23.74 4.00
C PRO A 333 -7.73 -23.52 2.54
N PRO A 334 -7.20 -24.54 1.83
CA PRO A 334 -6.88 -24.42 0.42
C PRO A 334 -8.12 -24.06 -0.41
N PHE A 335 -8.02 -22.98 -1.19
CA PHE A 335 -9.09 -22.53 -2.07
C PHE A 335 -8.82 -22.99 -3.51
N GLY A 336 -9.87 -23.35 -4.26
CA GLY A 336 -9.77 -23.61 -5.69
C GLY A 336 -9.22 -24.98 -6.09
N LEU A 337 -9.28 -25.95 -5.18
CA LEU A 337 -9.04 -27.37 -5.49
C LEU A 337 -10.21 -28.00 -6.26
N ASN A 338 -11.39 -27.38 -6.21
CA ASN A 338 -12.54 -27.83 -6.98
C ASN A 338 -12.47 -27.28 -8.42
N PRO A 339 -12.63 -28.12 -9.46
CA PRO A 339 -12.63 -27.66 -10.85
C PRO A 339 -13.70 -26.60 -11.18
N GLU A 340 -14.78 -26.56 -10.39
CA GLU A 340 -15.85 -25.57 -10.53
C GLU A 340 -15.46 -24.17 -10.00
N GLU A 341 -14.42 -24.08 -9.17
CA GLU A 341 -13.93 -22.83 -8.56
C GLU A 341 -12.94 -22.09 -9.47
N SER A 342 -13.13 -22.13 -10.79
CA SER A 342 -12.30 -21.40 -11.75
C SER A 342 -12.19 -19.90 -11.39
N ILE A 343 -11.03 -19.30 -11.66
CA ILE A 343 -10.79 -17.85 -11.53
C ILE A 343 -11.82 -17.02 -12.29
N LEU A 344 -12.40 -17.58 -13.35
CA LEU A 344 -13.43 -16.93 -14.15
C LEU A 344 -14.80 -16.88 -13.45
N SER A 345 -15.06 -17.81 -12.55
CA SER A 345 -16.28 -17.84 -11.74
C SER A 345 -16.12 -17.06 -10.44
N HIS A 346 -14.88 -16.89 -9.97
CA HIS A 346 -14.57 -16.22 -8.70
C HIS A 346 -13.39 -15.26 -8.88
N PRO A 347 -13.67 -13.99 -9.25
CA PRO A 347 -12.68 -12.92 -9.22
C PRO A 347 -12.05 -12.77 -7.84
N TYR A 348 -10.86 -12.18 -7.77
CA TYR A 348 -10.21 -11.90 -6.51
C TYR A 348 -10.84 -10.67 -5.85
N SER A 349 -11.64 -10.89 -4.81
CA SER A 349 -12.27 -9.83 -4.03
C SER A 349 -11.24 -9.12 -3.14
N VAL A 350 -10.86 -7.91 -3.51
CA VAL A 350 -9.81 -7.10 -2.89
C VAL A 350 -10.35 -6.37 -1.67
N LEU A 351 -9.69 -6.54 -0.52
CA LEU A 351 -9.99 -5.83 0.72
C LEU A 351 -9.01 -4.68 0.94
N THR A 352 -9.38 -3.70 1.77
CA THR A 352 -8.48 -2.61 2.18
C THR A 352 -7.19 -3.13 2.81
N ASN A 353 -7.27 -4.24 3.55
CA ASN A 353 -6.10 -4.84 4.19
C ASN A 353 -5.10 -5.41 3.18
N ASP A 354 -5.57 -5.96 2.05
CA ASP A 354 -4.71 -6.47 0.99
C ASP A 354 -3.86 -5.34 0.39
N LEU A 355 -4.46 -4.17 0.16
CA LEU A 355 -3.75 -2.97 -0.31
C LEU A 355 -2.69 -2.48 0.70
N ARG A 356 -3.01 -2.53 2.01
CA ARG A 356 -2.05 -2.16 3.06
C ARG A 356 -0.87 -3.11 3.10
N ARG A 357 -1.12 -4.43 3.00
CA ARG A 357 -0.07 -5.46 2.96
C ARG A 357 0.87 -5.28 1.77
N VAL A 358 0.33 -4.98 0.58
CA VAL A 358 1.14 -4.67 -0.61
C VAL A 358 2.00 -3.42 -0.38
N ARG A 359 1.42 -2.36 0.18
CA ARG A 359 2.16 -1.13 0.50
C ARG A 359 3.31 -1.42 1.48
N GLU A 360 3.03 -2.11 2.56
CA GLU A 360 4.03 -2.48 3.57
C GLU A 360 5.12 -3.40 2.99
N ALA A 361 4.76 -4.31 2.08
CA ALA A 361 5.74 -5.14 1.39
C ALA A 361 6.70 -4.27 0.57
N PHE A 362 6.20 -3.32 -0.22
CA PHE A 362 7.05 -2.37 -0.96
C PHE A 362 7.96 -1.54 -0.05
N GLU A 363 7.43 -0.99 1.04
CA GLU A 363 8.22 -0.20 2.00
C GLU A 363 9.35 -1.01 2.66
N ASN A 364 9.20 -2.33 2.75
CA ASN A 364 10.17 -3.24 3.36
C ASN A 364 11.13 -3.91 2.36
N VAL A 365 10.98 -3.67 1.05
CA VAL A 365 11.96 -4.14 0.05
C VAL A 365 13.28 -3.42 0.32
N LYS A 366 14.34 -4.20 0.55
CA LYS A 366 15.68 -3.69 0.85
C LYS A 366 16.66 -4.10 -0.24
N ASP A 367 17.61 -3.21 -0.51
CA ASP A 367 18.79 -3.58 -1.29
C ASP A 367 19.62 -4.59 -0.49
N HIS A 368 19.87 -5.76 -1.07
CA HIS A 368 20.62 -6.84 -0.43
C HIS A 368 22.04 -6.42 0.00
N GLN A 369 22.68 -5.49 -0.72
CA GLN A 369 24.06 -5.11 -0.44
C GLN A 369 24.17 -4.12 0.73
N SER A 370 23.29 -3.13 0.76
CA SER A 370 23.33 -2.07 1.78
C SER A 370 22.38 -2.31 2.96
N GLY A 371 21.39 -3.19 2.81
CA GLY A 371 20.27 -3.36 3.74
C GLY A 371 19.35 -2.14 3.84
N ALA A 372 19.56 -1.12 2.99
CA ALA A 372 18.75 0.08 2.96
C ALA A 372 17.44 -0.17 2.21
N PRO A 373 16.35 0.53 2.55
CA PRO A 373 15.12 0.50 1.76
C PRO A 373 15.44 0.83 0.29
N LEU A 374 14.96 -0.01 -0.62
CA LEU A 374 15.18 0.16 -2.05
C LEU A 374 14.34 1.32 -2.59
N PHE A 375 13.13 1.48 -2.06
CA PHE A 375 12.20 2.52 -2.45
C PHE A 375 12.16 3.65 -1.41
N ARG A 376 11.80 4.83 -1.89
CA ARG A 376 11.47 5.95 -0.98
C ARG A 376 10.19 5.63 -0.23
N ASP A 377 10.06 6.25 0.93
CA ASP A 377 8.84 6.21 1.72
C ASP A 377 7.62 6.60 0.85
N MET A 378 6.62 5.73 0.85
CA MET A 378 5.46 5.88 -0.02
C MET A 378 4.53 6.99 0.46
N GLU A 379 4.45 7.26 1.77
CA GLU A 379 3.67 8.38 2.29
C GLU A 379 4.31 9.72 1.93
N GLU A 380 5.64 9.81 2.02
CA GLU A 380 6.41 10.97 1.61
C GLU A 380 6.14 11.28 0.13
N LYS A 381 6.32 10.28 -0.74
CA LYS A 381 6.09 10.42 -2.18
C LYS A 381 4.62 10.74 -2.48
N GLY A 382 3.68 10.03 -1.84
CA GLY A 382 2.25 10.24 -1.99
C GLY A 382 1.81 11.65 -1.57
N SER A 383 2.37 12.19 -0.49
CA SER A 383 2.11 13.54 0.00
C SER A 383 2.66 14.63 -0.93
N ILE A 384 3.89 14.45 -1.43
CA ILE A 384 4.49 15.35 -2.42
C ILE A 384 3.63 15.42 -3.67
N THR A 385 3.29 14.26 -4.23
CA THR A 385 2.56 14.18 -5.50
C THR A 385 1.09 14.55 -5.36
N SER A 386 0.41 14.20 -4.25
CA SER A 386 -1.00 14.57 -4.04
C SER A 386 -1.22 16.07 -3.88
N ASN A 387 -0.18 16.82 -3.50
CA ASN A 387 -0.25 18.28 -3.41
C ASN A 387 -0.07 18.97 -4.77
N ALA A 388 0.46 18.25 -5.78
CA ALA A 388 0.53 18.76 -7.13
C ALA A 388 -0.89 18.87 -7.71
N ARG A 389 -1.24 20.05 -8.23
CA ARG A 389 -2.56 20.28 -8.84
C ARG A 389 -2.38 20.66 -10.30
N SER A 390 -2.85 19.82 -11.22
CA SER A 390 -3.20 20.33 -12.55
C SER A 390 -4.48 21.14 -12.43
N GLY A 391 -4.57 22.24 -13.17
CA GLY A 391 -5.85 22.90 -13.40
C GLY A 391 -6.72 22.03 -14.31
N GLY A 392 -8.04 22.17 -14.22
CA GLY A 392 -8.97 21.63 -15.24
C GLY A 392 -9.32 20.15 -15.11
N ALA A 393 -9.26 19.56 -13.91
CA ALA A 393 -9.77 18.21 -13.70
C ALA A 393 -11.28 18.12 -14.01
N PRO A 394 -11.77 16.99 -14.56
CA PRO A 394 -13.17 16.85 -14.94
C PRO A 394 -14.10 16.94 -13.72
N ALA A 395 -15.33 17.36 -13.98
CA ALA A 395 -16.37 17.47 -12.96
C ALA A 395 -16.73 16.08 -12.40
N ASP A 396 -17.31 16.02 -11.20
CA ASP A 396 -17.72 14.73 -10.61
C ASP A 396 -18.83 14.08 -11.46
N GLU A 397 -19.67 14.89 -12.09
CA GLU A 397 -20.74 14.46 -13.00
C GLU A 397 -20.17 13.81 -14.26
N GLU A 398 -19.19 14.43 -14.90
CA GLU A 398 -18.48 13.89 -16.06
C GLU A 398 -17.81 12.55 -15.74
N LEU A 399 -17.15 12.44 -14.59
CA LEU A 399 -16.55 11.17 -14.15
C LEU A 399 -17.60 10.09 -13.94
N ASN A 400 -18.77 10.44 -13.39
CA ASN A 400 -19.86 9.49 -13.21
C ASN A 400 -20.43 8.99 -14.55
N GLU A 401 -20.50 9.82 -15.58
CA GLU A 401 -20.95 9.41 -16.92
C GLU A 401 -20.07 8.29 -17.52
N ILE A 402 -18.78 8.24 -17.16
CA ILE A 402 -17.82 7.25 -17.67
C ILE A 402 -17.92 5.90 -16.95
N ARG A 403 -18.47 5.88 -15.73
CA ARG A 403 -18.60 4.65 -14.92
C ARG A 403 -19.49 3.62 -15.58
N ILE A 404 -20.59 4.04 -16.22
CA ILE A 404 -21.53 3.12 -16.88
C ILE A 404 -20.88 2.42 -18.09
N PRO A 405 -20.23 3.12 -19.03
CA PRO A 405 -19.44 2.49 -20.09
C PRO A 405 -18.34 1.55 -19.58
N LEU A 406 -17.66 1.90 -18.48
CA LEU A 406 -16.62 1.04 -17.90
C LEU A 406 -17.20 -0.24 -17.28
N LEU A 407 -18.33 -0.14 -16.59
CA LEU A 407 -19.04 -1.33 -16.08
C LEU A 407 -19.41 -2.29 -17.22
N LEU A 408 -19.92 -1.77 -18.34
CA LEU A 408 -20.21 -2.59 -19.52
C LEU A 408 -18.93 -3.22 -20.10
N ALA A 409 -17.82 -2.49 -20.12
CA ALA A 409 -16.53 -3.03 -20.56
C ALA A 409 -16.02 -4.16 -19.66
N ASP A 410 -16.18 -4.04 -18.34
CA ASP A 410 -15.82 -5.09 -17.39
C ASP A 410 -16.69 -6.35 -17.58
N MET A 411 -18.00 -6.20 -17.75
CA MET A 411 -18.90 -7.33 -18.05
C MET A 411 -18.50 -8.04 -19.34
N ARG A 412 -18.11 -7.27 -20.38
CA ARG A 412 -17.60 -7.82 -21.64
C ARG A 412 -16.37 -8.70 -21.41
N ILE A 413 -15.41 -8.24 -20.61
CA ILE A 413 -14.17 -8.97 -20.33
C ILE A 413 -14.49 -10.30 -19.64
N TRP A 414 -15.35 -10.28 -18.62
CA TRP A 414 -15.75 -11.50 -17.91
C TRP A 414 -16.44 -12.52 -18.81
N GLU A 415 -17.42 -12.07 -19.60
CA GLU A 415 -18.16 -12.95 -20.50
C GLU A 415 -17.24 -13.53 -21.59
N LYS A 416 -16.36 -12.71 -22.18
CA LYS A 416 -15.38 -13.17 -23.17
C LYS A 416 -14.44 -14.22 -22.59
N ARG A 417 -13.98 -14.05 -21.35
CA ARG A 417 -13.14 -15.05 -20.68
C ARG A 417 -13.90 -16.34 -20.40
N ARG A 418 -15.15 -16.28 -19.94
CA ARG A 418 -15.99 -17.47 -19.75
C ARG A 418 -16.09 -18.28 -21.05
N LEU A 419 -16.38 -17.60 -22.15
CA LEU A 419 -16.46 -18.21 -23.48
C LEU A 419 -15.14 -18.85 -23.94
N LEU A 420 -14.00 -18.22 -23.61
CA LEU A 420 -12.68 -18.78 -23.88
C LEU A 420 -12.43 -20.08 -23.10
N ALA A 421 -12.83 -20.14 -21.83
CA ALA A 421 -12.70 -21.35 -21.03
C ALA A 421 -13.63 -22.46 -21.53
N ASP A 422 -14.87 -22.14 -21.89
CA ASP A 422 -15.84 -23.10 -22.45
C ASP A 422 -15.37 -23.68 -23.80
N ALA A 423 -14.59 -22.90 -24.57
CA ALA A 423 -14.05 -23.31 -25.86
C ALA A 423 -12.79 -24.20 -25.76
N GLN A 424 -12.12 -24.26 -24.61
CA GLN A 424 -10.96 -25.14 -24.47
C GLN A 424 -11.43 -26.60 -24.40
N PRO A 425 -10.94 -27.49 -25.30
CA PRO A 425 -11.28 -28.90 -25.24
C PRO A 425 -10.79 -29.46 -23.91
N SER A 426 -11.66 -30.14 -23.17
CA SER A 426 -11.29 -30.83 -21.95
C SER A 426 -10.06 -31.70 -22.24
N PRO A 427 -8.99 -31.63 -21.44
CA PRO A 427 -7.80 -32.43 -21.67
C PRO A 427 -8.22 -33.90 -21.74
N ASP A 428 -7.99 -34.51 -22.90
CA ASP A 428 -8.40 -35.88 -23.18
C ASP A 428 -7.74 -36.80 -22.12
N PRO A 429 -8.52 -37.47 -21.26
CA PRO A 429 -7.98 -38.33 -20.20
C PRO A 429 -7.19 -39.53 -20.77
N SER A 430 -7.17 -39.73 -22.09
CA SER A 430 -6.41 -40.78 -22.76
C SER A 430 -4.96 -40.40 -23.10
N HIS A 431 -4.53 -39.14 -22.92
CA HIS A 431 -3.12 -38.75 -23.01
C HIS A 431 -2.54 -38.60 -21.61
N GLY A 432 -2.31 -39.74 -20.96
CA GLY A 432 -1.44 -39.80 -19.79
C GLY A 432 -0.06 -39.23 -20.14
N PRO A 433 0.71 -38.74 -19.14
CA PRO A 433 2.05 -38.22 -19.37
C PRO A 433 2.88 -39.31 -20.05
N HIS A 434 3.17 -39.13 -21.33
CA HIS A 434 4.14 -39.96 -22.03
C HIS A 434 5.47 -39.78 -21.30
N PRO A 435 6.02 -40.83 -20.66
CA PRO A 435 7.32 -40.73 -20.05
C PRO A 435 8.34 -40.66 -21.18
N ASN A 436 9.10 -39.56 -21.24
CA ASN A 436 10.37 -39.42 -21.94
C ASN A 436 10.51 -40.24 -23.24
N GLU A 437 10.05 -39.69 -24.36
CA GLU A 437 10.69 -39.96 -25.65
C GLU A 437 11.62 -38.77 -25.96
N GLU A 438 12.87 -38.93 -25.52
CA GLU A 438 14.07 -38.63 -26.30
C GLU A 438 14.21 -37.16 -26.78
N ALA A 439 14.97 -36.27 -26.14
CA ALA A 439 16.39 -36.41 -25.78
C ALA A 439 17.22 -37.17 -26.83
N ASP A 440 17.06 -36.83 -28.12
CA ASP A 440 17.96 -37.31 -29.17
C ASP A 440 18.21 -36.25 -30.25
N VAL A 441 18.65 -35.05 -29.85
CA VAL A 441 19.26 -34.10 -30.79
C VAL A 441 20.42 -33.37 -30.10
N MET A 442 21.64 -33.78 -30.47
CA MET A 442 22.96 -33.17 -30.24
C MET A 442 23.74 -33.60 -29.00
N ASN A 443 24.24 -34.84 -29.06
CA ASN A 443 25.53 -35.21 -28.48
C ASN A 443 26.54 -35.37 -29.62
N ASP A 444 27.33 -34.32 -29.86
CA ASP A 444 28.57 -34.40 -30.65
C ASP A 444 29.46 -33.24 -30.21
N MET A 445 30.00 -33.33 -28.99
CA MET A 445 31.22 -32.63 -28.63
C MET A 445 31.93 -33.36 -27.48
N ASP A 446 33.11 -33.84 -27.85
CA ASP A 446 34.03 -34.71 -27.14
C ASP A 446 34.53 -34.16 -25.78
N ASP A 447 34.90 -35.12 -24.93
CA ASP A 447 36.01 -35.08 -23.98
C ASP A 447 36.01 -33.98 -22.90
N MET A 448 35.59 -34.34 -21.68
CA MET A 448 36.39 -34.07 -20.47
C MET A 448 35.95 -34.95 -19.30
N ASP A 449 36.79 -35.97 -19.11
CA ASP A 449 36.93 -36.89 -17.99
C ASP A 449 37.15 -36.15 -16.66
N GLY A 450 36.49 -36.56 -15.57
CA GLY A 450 36.70 -35.90 -14.27
C GLY A 450 35.74 -36.28 -13.15
N MET A 451 35.93 -37.49 -12.61
CA MET A 451 35.41 -38.01 -11.33
C MET A 451 35.14 -36.95 -10.24
N ILE A 452 34.10 -37.17 -9.40
CA ILE A 452 34.20 -37.43 -7.95
C ILE A 452 32.80 -37.57 -7.31
N LEU A 453 32.51 -38.82 -6.92
CA LEU A 453 31.82 -39.36 -5.73
C LEU A 453 30.81 -38.52 -4.92
N ASP A 454 29.60 -39.09 -4.84
CA ASP A 454 28.62 -38.91 -3.75
C ASP A 454 29.18 -39.27 -2.37
N PRO A 455 28.55 -38.73 -1.31
CA PRO A 455 28.14 -39.64 -0.25
C PRO A 455 26.71 -39.43 0.26
N VAL A 456 25.99 -40.54 0.22
CA VAL A 456 24.91 -41.00 1.10
C VAL A 456 25.01 -40.48 2.54
N VAL A 457 23.90 -39.95 3.09
CA VAL A 457 23.59 -39.97 4.53
C VAL A 457 22.10 -40.26 4.72
N PRO A 458 21.72 -41.15 5.67
CA PRO A 458 20.41 -41.75 5.79
C PRO A 458 19.47 -40.95 6.71
N GLY A 459 18.19 -41.31 6.65
CA GLY A 459 17.08 -40.64 7.34
C GLY A 459 17.09 -40.71 8.85
N GLU A 460 16.18 -39.92 9.42
CA GLU A 460 15.75 -40.07 10.80
C GLU A 460 14.29 -39.63 10.90
N ASP A 461 13.51 -40.63 11.26
CA ASP A 461 12.13 -40.74 11.64
C ASP A 461 11.93 -40.07 13.02
N GLY A 462 11.06 -39.07 13.08
CA GLY A 462 10.71 -38.34 14.30
C GLY A 462 9.22 -38.04 14.33
N GLU A 463 8.51 -38.81 15.15
CA GLU A 463 7.09 -38.68 15.45
C GLU A 463 6.77 -37.30 16.07
N VAL A 464 5.71 -36.65 15.60
CA VAL A 464 5.19 -35.38 16.15
C VAL A 464 3.82 -35.69 16.75
N GLU A 465 3.70 -35.52 18.07
CA GLU A 465 2.44 -35.60 18.80
C GLU A 465 1.62 -34.30 18.62
N ASP A 466 0.30 -34.52 18.45
CA ASP A 466 -0.81 -33.57 18.63
C ASP A 466 -0.58 -32.68 19.86
N ASP A 467 -0.80 -31.36 19.71
CA ASP A 467 -1.67 -30.64 20.64
C ASP A 467 -2.10 -29.30 20.02
N ARG A 468 -3.42 -29.23 19.79
CA ARG A 468 -4.17 -28.12 19.22
C ARG A 468 -4.38 -27.00 20.25
N GLU A 469 -4.55 -25.79 19.74
CA GLU A 469 -5.58 -24.78 20.08
C GLU A 469 -5.03 -23.36 20.29
N ASP A 470 -5.41 -22.54 19.30
CA ASP A 470 -6.19 -21.31 19.40
C ASP A 470 -5.61 -20.09 20.15
N GLY A 471 -5.48 -19.00 19.39
CA GLY A 471 -5.17 -17.68 19.89
C GLY A 471 -5.55 -16.58 18.89
N GLU A 472 -6.81 -16.15 18.94
CA GLU A 472 -7.29 -14.85 18.44
C GLU A 472 -6.66 -13.73 19.31
N VAL A 473 -5.88 -12.82 18.71
CA VAL A 473 -6.24 -11.47 18.21
C VAL A 473 -6.83 -10.57 19.31
N GLU A 474 -6.01 -9.67 19.88
CA GLU A 474 -6.52 -8.54 20.66
C GLU A 474 -6.79 -7.35 19.72
N GLU A 475 -8.03 -6.87 19.83
CA GLU A 475 -8.54 -5.61 19.31
C GLU A 475 -8.06 -4.44 20.19
N ASP A 476 -7.55 -3.39 19.56
CA ASP A 476 -7.48 -2.05 20.16
C ASP A 476 -8.35 -1.13 19.30
N GLU A 477 -9.60 -1.02 19.74
CA GLU A 477 -10.61 -0.07 19.30
C GLU A 477 -10.46 1.24 20.10
N GLU A 478 -9.96 2.30 19.48
CA GLU A 478 -10.26 3.66 19.94
C GLU A 478 -10.75 4.49 18.75
N GLY A 479 -12.07 4.71 18.76
CA GLY A 479 -12.80 5.49 17.77
C GLY A 479 -12.48 6.98 17.83
N GLU A 480 -12.20 7.54 16.66
CA GLU A 480 -12.30 8.98 16.41
C GLU A 480 -13.59 9.25 15.62
N VAL A 481 -14.61 9.70 16.33
CA VAL A 481 -15.85 10.26 15.78
C VAL A 481 -15.55 11.67 15.28
N ASP A 482 -15.30 11.81 13.99
CA ASP A 482 -15.28 13.12 13.32
C ASP A 482 -16.73 13.56 13.07
N GLY A 483 -17.23 14.40 14.00
CA GLY A 483 -18.49 15.12 13.84
C GLY A 483 -18.36 16.23 12.80
N ASP A 484 -18.74 15.93 11.56
CA ASP A 484 -18.97 16.89 10.49
C ASP A 484 -20.37 17.51 10.65
N GLU A 485 -20.52 18.49 11.55
CA GLU A 485 -21.66 19.42 11.55
C GLU A 485 -21.26 20.74 10.88
N ASP A 486 -21.27 20.76 9.54
CA ASP A 486 -21.26 22.01 8.79
C ASP A 486 -22.70 22.52 8.64
N ARG A 487 -23.04 23.42 9.57
CA ARG A 487 -24.21 24.28 9.64
C ARG A 487 -24.30 25.18 8.39
N GLU A 488 -25.16 24.81 7.44
CA GLU A 488 -25.57 25.71 6.36
C GLU A 488 -26.60 26.72 6.89
N GLU A 489 -26.17 27.96 7.06
CA GLU A 489 -27.07 29.11 7.23
C GLU A 489 -27.66 29.49 5.87
N GLY A 490 -28.80 28.86 5.53
CA GLY A 490 -29.69 29.30 4.48
C GLY A 490 -30.91 30.00 5.08
N GLU A 491 -30.92 31.32 5.03
CA GLU A 491 -32.15 32.10 5.20
C GLU A 491 -33.06 31.82 3.98
N VAL A 492 -34.13 31.04 4.20
CA VAL A 492 -35.25 30.91 3.26
C VAL A 492 -36.53 31.17 4.05
N ASP A 493 -37.07 32.37 3.86
CA ASP A 493 -38.47 32.68 4.19
C ASP A 493 -39.37 31.88 3.24
N GLY A 494 -40.27 31.07 3.79
CA GLY A 494 -41.26 30.34 3.01
C GLY A 494 -42.06 29.36 3.86
N ASP A 495 -43.15 29.87 4.45
CA ASP A 495 -44.25 29.09 5.02
C ASP A 495 -44.72 27.99 4.05
N GLU A 496 -44.93 26.77 4.54
CA GLU A 496 -46.13 25.96 4.26
C GLU A 496 -46.16 24.66 5.08
N ASP A 497 -47.31 24.45 5.71
CA ASP A 497 -47.68 23.37 6.63
C ASP A 497 -47.39 21.95 6.10
N ARG A 498 -46.77 21.11 6.92
CA ARG A 498 -46.80 19.66 6.69
C ARG A 498 -46.85 18.85 7.99
N GLU A 499 -47.92 18.06 8.07
CA GLU A 499 -48.33 17.21 9.19
C GLU A 499 -47.27 16.18 9.60
N GLU A 500 -47.10 16.06 10.92
CA GLU A 500 -46.29 15.06 11.61
C GLU A 500 -46.97 13.69 11.54
N GLY A 501 -46.23 12.68 11.08
CA GLY A 501 -46.59 11.27 11.19
C GLY A 501 -45.51 10.53 11.97
N GLU A 502 -45.82 10.20 13.22
CA GLU A 502 -45.05 9.32 14.09
C GLU A 502 -44.99 7.91 13.49
N VAL A 503 -43.79 7.33 13.42
CA VAL A 503 -43.61 5.88 13.23
C VAL A 503 -42.61 5.40 14.27
N ASP A 504 -43.07 4.48 15.12
CA ASP A 504 -42.31 3.78 16.14
C ASP A 504 -41.23 2.89 15.51
N GLU A 505 -39.98 3.03 15.94
CA GLU A 505 -38.89 2.10 15.68
C GLU A 505 -38.77 1.15 16.88
N GLU A 506 -39.02 -0.15 16.67
CA GLU A 506 -38.76 -1.21 17.64
C GLU A 506 -37.27 -1.64 17.51
N GLU A 507 -36.50 -1.41 18.57
CA GLU A 507 -35.12 -1.92 18.75
C GLU A 507 -35.17 -3.38 19.24
N GLU A 508 -34.57 -4.31 18.48
CA GLU A 508 -34.23 -5.66 18.96
C GLU A 508 -32.78 -5.64 19.48
N GLU A 509 -32.64 -5.85 20.78
CA GLU A 509 -31.36 -6.06 21.48
C GLU A 509 -30.95 -7.54 21.39
N GLU A 510 -29.77 -7.83 20.85
CA GLU A 510 -29.09 -9.12 21.05
C GLU A 510 -27.87 -8.91 21.95
N GLU A 511 -27.88 -9.60 23.11
CA GLU A 511 -26.79 -9.69 24.08
C GLU A 511 -25.81 -10.79 23.67
N GLU A 512 -24.51 -10.47 23.57
CA GLU A 512 -23.44 -11.46 23.70
C GLU A 512 -22.46 -11.10 24.81
N GLU A 513 -22.11 -12.11 25.59
CA GLU A 513 -21.45 -12.06 26.89
C GLU A 513 -19.98 -12.47 26.74
N GLU A 514 -19.04 -11.55 26.94
CA GLU A 514 -17.59 -11.86 26.97
C GLU A 514 -17.00 -11.85 28.38
N GLY A 515 -16.18 -12.88 28.64
CA GLY A 515 -15.39 -13.04 29.87
C GLY A 515 -13.88 -12.91 29.62
N PRO A 516 -13.08 -12.60 30.67
CA PRO A 516 -11.84 -11.83 30.50
C PRO A 516 -10.57 -12.67 30.55
N MET A 517 -9.52 -12.28 29.82
CA MET A 517 -8.15 -12.75 30.07
C MET A 517 -7.08 -11.68 30.15
N LYS A 518 -6.01 -12.06 30.87
CA LYS A 518 -4.96 -11.21 31.43
C LYS A 518 -3.65 -11.36 30.66
N VAL A 519 -3.10 -10.19 30.34
CA VAL A 519 -1.77 -9.83 29.83
C VAL A 519 -0.58 -10.51 30.56
N ARG A 520 0.43 -11.04 29.82
CA ARG A 520 1.82 -10.49 29.71
C ARG A 520 2.95 -11.42 29.19
N HIS A 521 3.73 -10.79 28.30
CA HIS A 521 5.20 -10.79 28.11
C HIS A 521 5.87 -11.98 27.40
N SER A 522 6.35 -11.73 26.17
CA SER A 522 7.37 -12.52 25.48
C SER A 522 8.61 -11.68 25.13
N ARG A 523 9.74 -12.38 25.03
CA ARG A 523 11.12 -11.88 24.98
C ARG A 523 11.77 -12.45 23.71
N ALA A 524 12.51 -11.61 23.00
CA ALA A 524 13.12 -11.92 21.69
C ALA A 524 14.21 -13.02 21.76
N TYR A 525 14.29 -13.84 20.70
CA TYR A 525 15.43 -14.71 20.41
C TYR A 525 16.10 -14.26 19.12
N GLY A 526 17.40 -14.01 19.19
CA GLY A 526 18.26 -13.66 18.07
C GLY A 526 18.94 -14.89 17.48
N LEU A 527 18.96 -14.98 16.15
CA LEU A 527 19.76 -15.94 15.40
C LEU A 527 21.15 -15.34 15.10
N GLU A 528 22.20 -15.93 15.65
CA GLU A 528 23.59 -15.62 15.28
C GLU A 528 23.98 -16.38 14.01
N VAL A 529 24.21 -15.64 12.91
CA VAL A 529 24.82 -16.18 11.70
C VAL A 529 26.34 -16.08 11.84
N ARG A 530 27.03 -17.23 11.80
CA ARG A 530 28.50 -17.33 11.75
C ARG A 530 29.03 -16.85 10.40
N VAL A 531 29.83 -15.78 10.42
CA VAL A 531 30.61 -15.30 9.27
C VAL A 531 31.97 -16.01 9.25
N PRO A 532 32.45 -16.54 8.09
CA PRO A 532 33.80 -17.07 7.98
C PRO A 532 34.86 -15.97 8.03
N ASP A 533 35.93 -16.26 8.75
CA ASP A 533 37.10 -15.42 9.02
C ASP A 533 37.91 -15.15 7.74
N LEU A 534 37.72 -13.99 7.09
CA LEU A 534 38.59 -13.50 6.01
C LEU A 534 39.61 -12.50 6.59
N LYS A 535 40.64 -13.03 7.24
CA LYS A 535 41.88 -12.28 7.45
C LYS A 535 42.76 -12.41 6.23
N ARG A 536 43.22 -11.24 5.75
CA ARG A 536 44.49 -10.99 5.04
C ARG A 536 44.39 -10.83 3.52
N ILE A 537 43.93 -9.65 3.08
CA ILE A 537 44.52 -8.99 1.90
C ILE A 537 45.00 -7.60 2.32
N ARG A 538 46.27 -7.34 2.03
CA ARG A 538 47.04 -6.17 2.44
C ARG A 538 46.52 -4.90 1.78
N THR A 539 46.58 -3.85 2.58
CA THR A 539 46.63 -2.43 2.26
C THR A 539 47.60 -2.13 1.11
N GLU A 540 47.09 -1.57 0.03
CA GLU A 540 47.74 -0.52 -0.77
C GLU A 540 46.73 -0.05 -1.84
N THR A 541 46.67 1.27 -2.06
CA THR A 541 45.82 1.97 -3.07
C THR A 541 44.43 2.46 -2.63
N LEU A 542 44.36 3.23 -1.54
CA LEU A 542 43.20 4.09 -1.22
C LEU A 542 43.65 5.54 -0.97
N ALA A 543 44.28 6.15 -1.97
CA ALA A 543 44.60 7.58 -1.98
C ALA A 543 44.40 8.25 -3.35
N SER A 544 43.67 7.63 -4.28
CA SER A 544 43.43 8.17 -5.63
C SER A 544 41.99 8.04 -6.14
N ALA A 545 41.03 7.72 -5.27
CA ALA A 545 39.64 7.44 -5.68
C ALA A 545 38.60 8.38 -5.04
N PHE A 546 39.00 9.54 -4.52
CA PHE A 546 38.09 10.47 -3.85
C PHE A 546 37.91 11.84 -4.53
N ASP A 547 38.46 12.05 -5.74
CA ASP A 547 38.30 13.29 -6.49
C ASP A 547 37.38 13.21 -7.73
N ASP A 548 36.72 12.08 -7.99
CA ASP A 548 35.87 11.88 -9.19
C ASP A 548 34.36 11.70 -8.92
N LEU A 549 33.84 12.12 -7.76
CA LEU A 549 32.39 12.23 -7.53
C LEU A 549 31.87 13.60 -7.99
N HIS A 550 31.91 13.82 -9.30
CA HIS A 550 31.13 14.86 -9.95
C HIS A 550 29.64 14.50 -9.88
N ILE A 551 28.93 15.20 -8.99
CA ILE A 551 27.48 15.40 -9.04
C ILE A 551 27.23 16.32 -10.24
N ASP A 552 27.07 15.75 -11.44
CA ASP A 552 26.51 16.40 -12.64
C ASP A 552 26.28 15.35 -13.74
N ARG A 553 25.34 14.42 -13.52
CA ARG A 553 24.66 13.66 -14.58
C ARG A 553 23.24 13.29 -14.15
N LEU A 554 22.38 14.30 -14.06
CA LEU A 554 21.00 14.12 -14.51
C LEU A 554 21.02 14.40 -16.02
N SER A 555 21.19 13.35 -16.83
CA SER A 555 20.88 13.44 -18.25
C SER A 555 19.42 13.03 -18.45
N PRO A 556 18.66 13.75 -19.30
CA PRO A 556 17.31 13.37 -19.65
C PRO A 556 17.39 12.15 -20.60
N LEU A 557 16.73 11.06 -20.22
CA LEU A 557 16.41 9.99 -21.16
C LEU A 557 15.33 10.52 -22.10
N VAL A 558 15.79 11.08 -23.22
CA VAL A 558 14.98 11.34 -24.41
C VAL A 558 14.65 9.98 -25.01
N PHE A 559 13.38 9.57 -24.91
CA PHE A 559 12.85 8.47 -25.71
C PHE A 559 12.78 8.93 -27.17
N ALA A 560 13.64 8.34 -28.00
CA ALA A 560 13.44 8.31 -29.44
C ALA A 560 12.44 7.19 -29.73
N CYS A 561 11.20 7.57 -30.05
CA CYS A 561 10.28 6.69 -30.76
C CYS A 561 10.63 6.78 -32.24
N ASP A 562 11.31 5.76 -32.77
CA ASP A 562 11.24 5.40 -34.18
C ASP A 562 10.16 4.33 -34.32
N PHE A 563 8.95 4.75 -34.73
CA PHE A 563 8.00 4.00 -35.56
C PHE A 563 7.07 4.98 -36.27
#